data_AF-A0A3D1JLP4-F1
#
_entry.id   AF-A0A3D1JLP4-F1
#
_cell.length_a   1.000
_cell.length_b   1.000
_cell.length_c   1.000
_cell.angle_alpha   90.00
_cell.angle_beta   90.00
_cell.angle_gamma   90.00
#
_symmetry.space_group_name_H-M   'P 1'
#
loop_
_entity.id
_entity.type
_entity.pdbx_description
1 polymer ?
#
loop_
_entity_poly.entity_id
_entity_poly.type
_entity_poly.pdbx_seq_one_letter_code
_entity_poly.pdbx_strand_id
1 'polypeptide(L)' 'MYAVIKTGGKQYRVASGEKIKVEQIAADVGKEIVIDQVLAVGSG' A
#
# COMPACT_ATOMS: atom_id res chain seq x y z
N MET A 1 10.00 -1.07 10.37
CA MET A 1 9.62 0.10 9.54
C MET A 1 8.29 -0.21 8.87
N TYR A 2 7.32 0.69 8.97
CA TYR A 2 6.01 0.58 8.34
C TYR A 2 5.62 1.90 7.65
N ALA A 3 4.70 1.83 6.70
CA ALA A 3 4.08 3.00 6.10
C ALA A 3 2.56 2.90 6.20
N VAL A 4 1.87 4.03 6.23
CA VAL A 4 0.43 4.13 6.07
C VAL A 4 0.17 4.70 4.68
N ILE A 5 -0.48 3.93 3.81
CA ILE A 5 -0.82 4.31 2.44
C ILE A 5 -2.33 4.46 2.28
N LYS A 6 -2.76 5.27 1.31
CA LYS A 6 -4.17 5.40 0.93
C LYS A 6 -4.39 4.87 -0.48
N THR A 7 -5.28 3.91 -0.61
CA THR A 7 -5.73 3.37 -1.91
C THR A 7 -7.18 2.91 -1.81
N GLY A 8 -7.94 2.96 -2.91
CA GLY A 8 -9.35 2.55 -2.91
C GLY A 8 -10.24 3.28 -1.87
N GLY A 9 -9.89 4.52 -1.50
CA GLY A 9 -10.59 5.31 -0.49
C GLY A 9 -10.32 4.93 0.97
N LYS A 10 -9.54 3.87 1.24
CA LYS A 10 -9.20 3.38 2.58
C LYS A 10 -7.71 3.59 2.89
N GLN A 11 -7.37 3.56 4.18
CA GLN A 11 -5.99 3.62 4.65
C GLN A 11 -5.52 2.22 5.04
N TYR A 12 -4.28 1.90 4.68
CA TYR A 12 -3.65 0.61 4.94
C TYR A 12 -2.29 0.82 5.57
N ARG A 13 -1.99 0.07 6.62
CA ARG A 13 -0.63 -0.06 7.14
C ARG A 13 0.07 -1.17 6.36
N VAL A 14 1.29 -0.89 5.91
CA VAL A 14 2.11 -1.84 5.15
C VAL A 14 3.51 -1.93 5.74
N ALA A 15 4.09 -3.12 5.71
CA ALA A 15 5.51 -3.36 5.92
C ALA A 15 6.10 -4.11 4.71
N SER A 16 7.42 -4.02 4.54
CA SER A 16 8.10 -4.73 3.45
C SER A 16 7.97 -6.25 3.62
N GLY A 17 7.64 -6.96 2.54
CA GLY A 17 7.40 -8.41 2.52
C GLY A 17 5.99 -8.85 2.95
N GLU A 18 5.12 -7.92 3.37
CA GLU A 18 3.76 -8.23 3.79
C GLU A 18 2.81 -8.37 2.60
N LYS A 19 1.90 -9.35 2.66
CA LYS A 19 0.77 -9.46 1.73
C LYS A 19 -0.47 -8.88 2.39
N ILE A 20 -1.03 -7.82 1.80
CA ILE A 20 -2.26 -7.20 2.29
C ILE A 20 -3.39 -7.34 1.27
N LYS A 21 -4.63 -7.39 1.77
CA LYS A 21 -5.83 -7.35 0.94
C LYS A 21 -6.29 -5.90 0.80
N VAL A 22 -6.35 -5.41 -0.44
CA VAL A 22 -6.78 -4.06 -0.79
C VAL A 22 -8.00 -4.12 -1.70
N GLU A 23 -8.63 -2.97 -1.94
CA GLU A 23 -9.63 -2.82 -2.99
C GLU A 23 -9.01 -3.04 -4.39
N GLN A 24 -9.85 -3.22 -5.40
CA GLN A 24 -9.40 -3.44 -6.78
C GLN A 24 -8.51 -2.29 -7.28
N ILE A 25 -7.37 -2.65 -7.87
CA ILE A 25 -6.43 -1.72 -8.50
C ILE A 25 -6.45 -1.98 -10.00
N ALA A 26 -6.46 -0.91 -10.80
CA ALA A 26 -6.38 -0.98 -12.26
C ALA A 26 -4.93 -1.30 -12.70
N ALA A 27 -4.53 -2.55 -12.55
CA ALA A 27 -3.23 -3.06 -12.98
C ALA A 27 -3.32 -4.53 -13.37
N ASP A 28 -2.45 -4.96 -14.29
CA ASP A 28 -2.35 -6.36 -14.69
C ASP A 28 -1.74 -7.21 -13.56
N VAL A 29 -2.12 -8.47 -13.48
CA VAL A 29 -1.54 -9.41 -12.51
C VAL A 29 -0.03 -9.55 -12.76
N GLY A 30 0.75 -9.39 -11.69
CA GLY A 30 2.21 -9.51 -11.77
C GLY A 30 2.93 -8.22 -12.18
N LYS A 31 2.21 -7.14 -12.51
CA LYS A 31 2.85 -5.82 -12.68
C LYS A 31 3.15 -5.17 -11.34
N GLU A 32 4.27 -4.46 -11.32
CA GLU A 32 4.56 -3.50 -10.25
C GLU A 32 3.69 -2.25 -10.41
N ILE A 33 3.26 -1.71 -9.28
CA ILE A 33 2.49 -0.48 -9.20
C ILE A 33 3.16 0.46 -8.20
N VAL A 34 3.02 1.76 -8.44
CA VAL A 34 3.46 2.80 -7.50
C VAL A 34 2.23 3.35 -6.79
N ILE A 35 2.28 3.42 -5.46
CA ILE A 35 1.24 4.05 -4.65
C ILE A 35 1.81 5.35 -4.09
N ASP A 36 1.47 6.47 -4.75
CA ASP A 36 2.01 7.79 -4.40
C ASP A 36 1.42 8.37 -3.11
N GLN A 37 0.25 7.88 -2.67
CA GLN A 37 -0.43 8.39 -1.48
C GLN A 37 0.09 7.73 -0.21
N VAL A 38 1.27 8.15 0.24
CA VAL A 38 1.81 7.82 1.56
C VAL A 38 1.36 8.88 2.57
N LEU A 39 0.65 8.47 3.61
CA LEU A 39 0.14 9.35 4.66
C LEU A 39 1.11 9.47 5.85
N ALA A 40 1.83 8.39 6.16
CA ALA A 40 2.81 8.38 7.25
C ALA A 40 3.86 7.29 7.04
N VAL A 41 5.03 7.47 7.62
CA VAL A 41 6.09 6.46 7.73
C VAL A 41 6.54 6.39 9.17
N GLY A 42 6.69 5.17 9.68
CA GLY A 42 7.09 4.92 11.07
C GLY A 42 8.28 3.97 11.15
N SER A 43 9.24 4.37 11.98
CA SER A 43 10.42 3.59 12.34
C SER A 43 10.36 3.32 13.84
N GLY A 44 9.63 2.27 14.23
CA GLY A 44 9.40 1.88 15.63
C GLY A 44 9.00 0.42 15.70
#